data_AF-A0A812UXK5-F1
#
_entry.id   AF-A0A812UXK5-F1
#
_cell.length_a   1.000
_cell.length_b   1.000
_cell.length_c   1.000
_cell.angle_alpha   90.00
_cell.angle_beta   90.00
_cell.angle_gamma   90.00
#
_symmetry.space_group_name_H-M   'P 1'
#
loop_
_entity.id
_entity.type
_entity.pdbx_description
1 polymer ?
#
loop_
_entity_poly.entity_id
_entity_poly.type
_entity_poly.pdbx_seq_one_letter_code
_entity_poly.pdbx_strand_id
1 'polypeptide(L)'
;MLMFYLVNWPDRDIQRYSWQVISQTISIFCAVLLFQGCNGLVEEHFIKGSTPPMEVAVDMGQMLFWLTCMQIVLAITSGALSEFFGAENNMEKVELNVKSWSVLFSHVAGFATINAWGSIQQEYLNGSALQALLIVPVGYFGLLIIYHFFDVVREQISHMDDGEKDEYEMKWDEETEEAENDVAGLSLSFLTVQALRYGISGILPNQEGIESWSDAISHSSRQCHILMGCGVVFFMLSLSVVNAERLLEETSQRMERVIEILNNYFTFGLSWCLFYGVRWGISATQFTDENALLMVSIALFLSVVSFLMIFVLDKVEDNHLFGEDSEIAEGATEKMISGLGILIGFSWEQSFDTAVDVVAIGLKHDCPPLISKMVMSVILVLIVFPAWRVYILPMERELCEETTEEGAQKALLKRYAQQHFELFVQHATSEDDLDRAHLLMKRHRRNAHGLPHPGHGIPGGLKHLMVTSSGIQEVDAPEEHDKNARD
;
A
#
# COMPACT_ATOMS: atom_id res chain seq x y z
N MET A 1 -15.65 -15.01 -2.77
CA MET A 1 -15.64 -15.68 -4.09
C MET A 1 -15.12 -14.78 -5.17
N LEU A 2 -15.70 -13.58 -5.39
CA LEU A 2 -15.22 -12.64 -6.41
C LEU A 2 -13.71 -12.31 -6.28
N MET A 3 -13.26 -11.95 -5.08
CA MET A 3 -11.84 -11.75 -4.78
C MET A 3 -10.96 -12.95 -5.20
N PHE A 4 -11.39 -14.17 -4.90
CA PHE A 4 -10.66 -15.40 -5.25
C PHE A 4 -10.55 -15.60 -6.77
N TYR A 5 -11.59 -15.26 -7.54
CA TYR A 5 -11.53 -15.32 -9.00
C TYR A 5 -10.59 -14.27 -9.59
N LEU A 6 -10.57 -13.07 -9.01
CA LEU A 6 -9.72 -11.97 -9.50
C LEU A 6 -8.23 -12.23 -9.25
N VAL A 7 -7.86 -12.68 -8.05
CA VAL A 7 -6.44 -13.00 -7.75
C VAL A 7 -5.92 -14.22 -8.51
N ASN A 8 -6.82 -15.01 -9.12
CA ASN A 8 -6.48 -16.15 -9.98
C ASN A 8 -6.89 -15.91 -11.44
N TRP A 9 -7.13 -14.65 -11.83
CA TRP A 9 -7.58 -14.32 -13.18
C TRP A 9 -6.50 -14.67 -14.22
N PRO A 10 -6.82 -15.09 -15.45
CA PRO A 10 -5.79 -15.44 -16.44
C PRO A 10 -4.83 -14.29 -16.79
N ASP A 11 -5.34 -13.05 -16.72
CA ASP A 11 -4.57 -11.84 -16.93
C ASP A 11 -3.70 -11.48 -15.71
N ARG A 12 -2.43 -11.16 -15.97
CA ARG A 12 -1.46 -10.80 -14.93
C ARG A 12 -1.70 -9.40 -14.37
N ASP A 13 -2.17 -8.46 -15.18
CA ASP A 13 -2.43 -7.10 -14.73
C ASP A 13 -3.63 -7.06 -13.78
N ILE A 14 -4.70 -7.79 -14.12
CA ILE A 14 -5.84 -7.98 -13.22
C ILE A 14 -5.41 -8.65 -11.91
N GLN A 15 -4.53 -9.65 -11.95
CA GLN A 15 -3.99 -10.26 -10.72
C GLN A 15 -3.24 -9.23 -9.88
N ARG A 16 -2.29 -8.50 -10.48
CA ARG A 16 -1.48 -7.46 -9.83
C ARG A 16 -2.37 -6.41 -9.16
N TYR A 17 -3.27 -5.80 -9.92
CA TYR A 17 -4.20 -4.79 -9.41
C TYR A 17 -5.09 -5.34 -8.29
N SER A 18 -5.56 -6.58 -8.42
CA SER A 18 -6.38 -7.20 -7.37
C SER A 18 -5.60 -7.41 -6.08
N TRP A 19 -4.36 -7.91 -6.16
CA TRP A 19 -3.49 -8.09 -5.00
C TRP A 19 -3.11 -6.76 -4.35
N GLN A 20 -2.86 -5.72 -5.14
CA GLN A 20 -2.57 -4.37 -4.66
C GLN A 20 -3.76 -3.79 -3.87
N VAL A 21 -4.96 -3.83 -4.44
CA VAL A 21 -6.19 -3.39 -3.75
C VAL A 21 -6.40 -4.15 -2.44
N ILE A 22 -6.23 -5.48 -2.46
CA ILE A 22 -6.39 -6.32 -1.27
C ILE A 22 -5.35 -5.97 -0.21
N SER A 23 -4.09 -5.82 -0.61
CA SER A 23 -2.98 -5.50 0.28
C SER A 23 -3.22 -4.17 1.01
N GLN A 24 -3.55 -3.12 0.25
CA GLN A 24 -3.84 -1.80 0.80
C GLN A 24 -5.10 -1.79 1.68
N THR A 25 -6.17 -2.47 1.24
CA THR A 25 -7.41 -2.59 2.04
C THR A 25 -7.11 -3.16 3.42
N ILE A 26 -6.31 -4.23 3.49
CA ILE A 26 -6.01 -4.93 4.74
C ILE A 26 -5.07 -4.11 5.63
N SER A 27 -4.07 -3.45 5.05
CA SER A 27 -3.14 -2.63 5.83
C SER A 27 -3.83 -1.43 6.46
N ILE A 28 -4.67 -0.71 5.71
CA ILE A 28 -5.49 0.41 6.20
C ILE A 28 -6.46 -0.07 7.28
N PHE A 29 -7.13 -1.20 7.04
CA PHE A 29 -8.03 -1.78 8.03
C PHE A 29 -7.34 -2.08 9.36
N CYS A 30 -6.14 -2.67 9.33
CA CYS A 30 -5.37 -2.92 10.55
C CYS A 30 -4.94 -1.62 11.25
N ALA A 31 -4.51 -0.63 10.46
CA ALA A 31 -4.07 0.66 10.97
C ALA A 31 -5.19 1.41 11.70
N VAL A 32 -6.38 1.49 11.11
CA VAL A 32 -7.50 2.21 11.71
C VAL A 32 -7.99 1.51 12.98
N LEU A 33 -8.13 0.17 12.96
CA LEU A 33 -8.56 -0.57 14.15
C LEU A 33 -7.60 -0.35 15.33
N LEU A 34 -6.29 -0.33 15.07
CA LEU A 34 -5.27 -0.05 16.08
C LEU A 34 -5.42 1.38 16.60
N PHE A 35 -5.52 2.36 15.70
CA PHE A 35 -5.65 3.75 16.05
C PHE A 35 -6.93 4.02 16.86
N GLN A 36 -8.11 3.63 16.37
CA GLN A 36 -9.39 3.84 17.04
C GLN A 36 -9.47 3.14 18.39
N GLY A 37 -8.93 1.92 18.49
CA GLY A 37 -8.89 1.19 19.76
C GLY A 37 -8.12 1.96 20.83
N CYS A 38 -7.00 2.59 20.47
CA CYS A 38 -6.22 3.45 21.35
C CYS A 38 -6.89 4.81 21.57
N ASN A 39 -7.38 5.44 20.50
CA ASN A 39 -8.00 6.77 20.52
C ASN A 39 -9.23 6.81 21.41
N GLY A 40 -10.11 5.80 21.33
CA GLY A 40 -11.29 5.72 22.20
C GLY A 40 -10.94 5.66 23.69
N LEU A 41 -9.81 5.04 24.07
CA LEU A 41 -9.34 5.07 25.46
C LEU A 41 -8.82 6.45 25.86
N VAL A 42 -8.07 7.11 24.98
CA VAL A 42 -7.56 8.46 25.22
C VAL A 42 -8.73 9.44 25.38
N GLU A 43 -9.72 9.36 24.50
CA GLU A 43 -10.92 10.20 24.53
C GLU A 43 -11.68 10.07 25.84
N GLU A 44 -11.97 8.85 26.29
CA GLU A 44 -12.73 8.63 27.52
C GLU A 44 -12.00 9.08 28.79
N HIS A 45 -10.66 8.93 28.85
CA HIS A 45 -9.89 9.23 30.06
C HIS A 45 -9.36 10.66 30.12
N PHE A 46 -9.04 11.27 28.97
CA PHE A 46 -8.36 12.57 28.90
C PHE A 46 -9.20 13.68 28.27
N ILE A 47 -10.07 13.36 27.31
CA ILE A 47 -10.81 14.37 26.54
C ILE A 47 -12.23 14.57 27.09
N LYS A 48 -12.88 13.52 27.58
CA LYS A 48 -14.26 13.58 28.05
C LYS A 48 -14.44 14.57 29.20
N GLY A 49 -15.20 15.64 28.94
CA GLY A 49 -15.45 16.73 29.89
C GLY A 49 -14.28 17.72 30.02
N SER A 50 -13.28 17.63 29.14
CA SER A 50 -12.18 18.58 29.04
C SER A 50 -12.57 19.84 28.27
N THR A 51 -11.67 20.81 28.21
CA THR A 51 -11.85 22.04 27.42
C THR A 51 -11.31 21.85 25.99
N PRO A 52 -11.83 22.57 24.98
CA PRO A 52 -11.32 22.46 23.60
C PRO A 52 -9.79 22.60 23.44
N PRO A 53 -9.10 23.51 24.17
CA PRO A 53 -7.64 23.56 24.10
C PRO A 53 -6.93 22.30 24.64
N MET A 54 -7.54 21.61 25.61
CA MET A 54 -6.99 20.37 26.16
C MET A 54 -7.18 19.22 25.17
N GLU A 55 -8.36 19.11 24.56
CA GLU A 55 -8.64 18.14 23.50
C GLU A 55 -7.60 18.24 22.37
N VAL A 56 -7.43 19.44 21.80
CA VAL A 56 -6.42 19.68 20.77
C VAL A 56 -5.00 19.34 21.24
N ALA A 57 -4.65 19.66 22.49
CA ALA A 57 -3.33 19.34 23.03
C ALA A 57 -3.10 17.83 23.17
N VAL A 58 -4.12 17.08 23.57
CA VAL A 58 -4.07 15.61 23.68
C VAL A 58 -3.96 14.98 22.30
N ASP A 59 -4.76 15.42 21.32
CA ASP A 59 -4.69 14.88 19.97
C ASP A 59 -3.34 15.17 19.30
N MET A 60 -2.80 16.39 19.47
CA MET A 60 -1.46 16.75 19.02
C MET A 60 -0.38 15.87 19.69
N GLY A 61 -0.53 15.61 20.98
CA GLY A 61 0.35 14.68 21.70
C GLY A 61 0.28 13.26 21.16
N GLN A 62 -0.91 12.77 20.82
CA GLN A 62 -1.13 11.45 20.24
C GLN A 62 -0.57 11.36 18.81
N MET A 63 -0.70 12.39 18.00
CA MET A 63 -0.06 12.49 16.69
C MET A 63 1.48 12.38 16.82
N LEU A 64 2.09 13.16 17.71
CA LEU A 64 3.53 13.10 17.95
C LEU A 64 3.97 11.74 18.48
N PHE A 65 3.16 11.11 19.35
CA PHE A 65 3.41 9.76 19.84
C PHE A 65 3.46 8.75 18.69
N TRP A 66 2.46 8.73 17.81
CA TRP A 66 2.40 7.76 16.71
C TRP A 66 3.46 8.02 15.63
N LEU A 67 3.76 9.28 15.33
CA LEU A 67 4.90 9.62 14.46
C LEU A 67 6.22 9.14 15.06
N THR A 68 6.43 9.33 16.37
CA THR A 68 7.63 8.83 17.05
C THR A 68 7.69 7.30 17.05
N CYS A 69 6.56 6.62 17.27
CA CYS A 69 6.48 5.15 17.17
C CYS A 69 6.83 4.66 15.78
N MET A 70 6.35 5.31 14.73
CA MET A 70 6.71 5.02 13.33
C MET A 70 8.23 5.09 13.14
N GLN A 71 8.85 6.21 13.53
CA GLN A 71 10.31 6.42 13.43
C GLN A 71 11.10 5.30 14.13
N ILE A 72 10.73 4.97 15.38
CA ILE A 72 11.41 3.94 16.18
C ILE A 72 11.22 2.55 15.57
N VAL A 73 10.00 2.20 15.16
CA VAL A 73 9.73 0.87 14.60
C VAL A 73 10.47 0.69 13.27
N LEU A 74 10.56 1.73 12.43
CA LEU A 74 11.34 1.67 11.20
C LEU A 74 12.83 1.53 11.46
N ALA A 75 13.38 2.25 12.43
CA ALA A 75 14.79 2.10 12.84
C ALA A 75 15.12 0.68 13.34
N ILE A 76 14.19 0.06 14.09
CA ILE A 76 14.36 -1.31 14.59
C ILE A 76 14.23 -2.33 13.45
N THR A 77 13.25 -2.15 12.58
CA THR A 77 12.91 -3.14 11.54
C THR A 77 13.85 -3.08 10.34
N SER A 78 14.49 -1.94 10.10
CA SER A 78 15.53 -1.78 9.08
C SER A 78 16.84 -2.41 9.48
N GLY A 79 17.06 -2.65 10.78
CA GLY A 79 18.37 -3.06 11.26
C GLY A 79 19.34 -1.89 11.44
N ALA A 80 18.91 -0.64 11.27
CA ALA A 80 19.73 0.53 11.60
C ALA A 80 20.13 0.55 13.08
N LEU A 81 19.31 -0.05 13.97
CA LEU A 81 19.64 -0.28 15.38
C LEU A 81 20.15 -1.70 15.65
N SER A 82 20.82 -2.33 14.68
CA SER A 82 21.30 -3.72 14.77
C SER A 82 22.24 -3.97 15.95
N GLU A 83 22.99 -2.96 16.38
CA GLU A 83 23.84 -3.04 17.57
C GLU A 83 23.05 -3.36 18.85
N PHE A 84 21.79 -2.91 18.94
CA PHE A 84 20.94 -3.08 20.11
C PHE A 84 20.00 -4.28 20.01
N PHE A 85 19.51 -4.59 18.81
CA PHE A 85 18.45 -5.59 18.61
C PHE A 85 18.87 -6.82 17.78
N GLY A 86 20.09 -6.83 17.26
CA GLY A 86 20.63 -7.86 16.37
C GLY A 86 20.28 -7.62 14.90
N ALA A 87 21.21 -7.95 14.01
CA ALA A 87 21.02 -7.85 12.55
C ALA A 87 20.35 -9.10 11.96
N GLU A 88 19.39 -8.92 11.05
CA GLU A 88 18.96 -9.99 10.14
C GLU A 88 19.86 -9.95 8.89
N ASN A 89 20.55 -11.05 8.64
CA ASN A 89 21.52 -11.14 7.53
C ASN A 89 20.87 -11.26 6.14
N ASN A 90 19.55 -11.45 6.07
CA ASN A 90 18.83 -11.57 4.81
C ASN A 90 18.13 -10.24 4.48
N MET A 91 18.70 -9.48 3.55
CA MET A 91 18.18 -8.18 3.12
C MET A 91 16.74 -8.25 2.58
N GLU A 92 16.38 -9.32 1.86
CA GLU A 92 15.01 -9.51 1.34
C GLU A 92 13.97 -9.56 2.47
N LYS A 93 14.35 -10.17 3.62
CA LYS A 93 13.49 -10.17 4.80
C LYS A 93 13.47 -8.81 5.48
N VAL A 94 14.59 -8.10 5.53
CA VAL A 94 14.67 -6.75 6.10
C VAL A 94 13.77 -5.81 5.32
N GLU A 95 13.87 -5.78 4.00
CA GLU A 95 12.99 -4.99 3.14
C GLU A 95 11.52 -5.32 3.39
N LEU A 96 11.16 -6.61 3.44
CA LEU A 96 9.78 -7.00 3.72
C LEU A 96 9.32 -6.55 5.11
N ASN A 97 10.20 -6.62 6.10
CA ASN A 97 9.90 -6.18 7.46
C ASN A 97 9.66 -4.67 7.50
N VAL A 98 10.63 -3.87 7.05
CA VAL A 98 10.53 -2.41 7.03
C VAL A 98 9.31 -1.98 6.27
N LYS A 99 9.09 -2.51 5.06
CA LYS A 99 7.93 -2.13 4.24
C LYS A 99 6.62 -2.43 4.94
N SER A 100 6.49 -3.64 5.51
CA SER A 100 5.25 -4.04 6.19
C SER A 100 4.90 -3.15 7.38
N TRP A 101 5.91 -2.75 8.15
CA TRP A 101 5.71 -1.88 9.31
C TRP A 101 5.59 -0.41 8.92
N SER A 102 6.26 0.04 7.87
CA SER A 102 6.14 1.37 7.28
C SER A 102 4.70 1.62 6.86
N VAL A 103 4.13 0.75 6.03
CA VAL A 103 2.74 0.85 5.58
C VAL A 103 1.72 0.81 6.74
N LEU A 104 1.98 0.02 7.79
CA LEU A 104 1.07 -0.01 8.94
C LEU A 104 1.14 1.29 9.74
N PHE A 105 2.35 1.73 10.11
CA PHE A 105 2.54 2.88 10.99
C PHE A 105 2.33 4.22 10.27
N SER A 106 2.58 4.30 8.96
CA SER A 106 2.24 5.49 8.16
C SER A 106 0.73 5.75 8.22
N HIS A 107 -0.09 4.73 8.01
CA HIS A 107 -1.54 4.88 8.11
C HIS A 107 -2.00 5.18 9.54
N VAL A 108 -1.47 4.50 10.57
CA VAL A 108 -1.82 4.79 11.98
C VAL A 108 -1.49 6.24 12.34
N ALA A 109 -0.28 6.70 11.99
CA ALA A 109 0.15 8.07 12.19
C ALA A 109 -0.66 9.05 11.34
N GLY A 110 -1.08 8.65 10.13
CA GLY A 110 -1.99 9.37 9.25
C GLY A 110 -3.34 9.64 9.90
N PHE A 111 -3.97 8.63 10.50
CA PHE A 111 -5.23 8.82 11.24
C PHE A 111 -5.06 9.64 12.52
N ALA A 112 -3.93 9.49 13.23
CA ALA A 112 -3.61 10.36 14.35
C ALA A 112 -3.43 11.83 13.93
N THR A 113 -2.83 12.05 12.77
CA THR A 113 -2.63 13.37 12.16
C THR A 113 -3.97 13.96 11.70
N ILE A 114 -4.86 13.14 11.10
CA ILE A 114 -6.24 13.53 10.80
C ILE A 114 -6.95 14.01 12.06
N ASN A 115 -6.86 13.25 13.16
CA ASN A 115 -7.53 13.60 14.40
C ASN A 115 -7.00 14.93 14.98
N ALA A 116 -5.68 15.07 15.06
CA ALA A 116 -5.03 16.26 15.64
C ALA A 116 -5.30 17.56 14.89
N TRP A 117 -5.19 17.55 13.55
CA TRP A 117 -5.51 18.74 12.76
C TRP A 117 -7.02 18.90 12.58
N GLY A 118 -7.78 17.80 12.61
CA GLY A 118 -9.24 17.77 12.56
C GLY A 118 -9.90 18.44 13.77
N SER A 119 -9.37 18.21 14.98
CA SER A 119 -9.88 18.88 16.18
C SER A 119 -9.63 20.39 16.14
N ILE A 120 -8.50 20.85 15.60
CA ILE A 120 -8.30 22.29 15.31
C ILE A 120 -9.29 22.80 14.25
N GLN A 121 -9.49 22.03 13.18
CA GLN A 121 -10.42 22.40 12.10
C GLN A 121 -11.84 22.61 12.65
N GLN A 122 -12.28 21.73 13.54
CA GLN A 122 -13.63 21.72 14.11
C GLN A 122 -13.83 22.68 15.27
N GLU A 123 -12.84 22.88 16.14
CA GLU A 123 -12.97 23.76 17.30
C GLU A 123 -12.71 25.24 16.96
N TYR A 124 -11.74 25.50 16.07
CA TYR A 124 -11.26 26.87 15.83
C TYR A 124 -11.49 27.38 14.41
N LEU A 125 -11.65 26.50 13.42
CA LEU A 125 -11.77 26.88 12.01
C LEU A 125 -13.13 26.53 11.38
N ASN A 126 -14.17 26.41 12.20
CA ASN A 126 -15.51 25.98 11.78
C ASN A 126 -16.44 27.10 11.26
N GLY A 127 -16.00 28.36 11.17
CA GLY A 127 -16.89 29.49 10.86
C GLY A 127 -17.32 29.57 9.38
N SER A 128 -16.52 29.01 8.46
CA SER A 128 -16.86 28.90 7.04
C SER A 128 -15.98 27.85 6.35
N ALA A 129 -16.39 27.33 5.19
CA ALA A 129 -15.62 26.35 4.43
C ALA A 129 -14.22 26.86 4.05
N LEU A 130 -14.07 28.16 3.74
CA LEU A 130 -12.78 28.76 3.44
C LEU A 130 -11.87 28.81 4.68
N GLN A 131 -12.45 29.10 5.85
CA GLN A 131 -11.72 29.07 7.10
C GLN A 131 -11.29 27.64 7.45
N ALA A 132 -12.18 26.65 7.27
CA ALA A 132 -11.85 25.24 7.48
C ALA A 132 -10.74 24.77 6.55
N LEU A 133 -10.67 25.29 5.32
CA LEU A 133 -9.59 24.98 4.37
C LEU A 133 -8.23 25.56 4.78
N LEU A 134 -8.18 26.61 5.62
CA LEU A 134 -6.91 27.16 6.13
C LEU A 134 -6.14 26.16 6.99
N ILE A 135 -6.78 25.10 7.50
CA ILE A 135 -6.06 24.06 8.24
C ILE A 135 -5.04 23.33 7.36
N VAL A 136 -5.28 23.25 6.05
CA VAL A 136 -4.42 22.48 5.12
C VAL A 136 -3.03 23.09 5.00
N PRO A 137 -2.87 24.39 4.65
CA PRO A 137 -1.54 25.00 4.66
C PRO A 137 -0.91 25.02 6.06
N VAL A 138 -1.70 25.26 7.12
CA VAL A 138 -1.19 25.23 8.50
C VAL A 138 -0.64 23.86 8.87
N GLY A 139 -1.39 22.79 8.58
CA GLY A 139 -1.01 21.41 8.82
C GLY A 139 0.21 21.02 7.99
N TYR A 140 0.27 21.42 6.72
CA TYR A 140 1.44 21.17 5.85
C TYR A 140 2.72 21.78 6.44
N PHE A 141 2.70 23.06 6.82
CA PHE A 141 3.87 23.69 7.44
C PHE A 141 4.18 23.10 8.83
N GLY A 142 3.16 22.72 9.60
CA GLY A 142 3.34 22.03 10.87
C GLY A 142 4.05 20.69 10.72
N LEU A 143 3.60 19.87 9.76
CA LEU A 143 4.22 18.59 9.43
C LEU A 143 5.64 18.76 8.91
N LEU A 144 5.91 19.74 8.03
CA LEU A 144 7.27 20.03 7.57
C LEU A 144 8.23 20.35 8.72
N ILE A 145 7.78 21.08 9.74
CA ILE A 145 8.61 21.38 10.93
C ILE A 145 8.88 20.09 11.72
N ILE A 146 7.86 19.25 11.91
CA ILE A 146 7.97 17.99 12.65
C ILE A 146 8.91 17.02 11.91
N TYR A 147 8.72 16.85 10.60
CA TYR A 147 9.54 15.97 9.77
C TYR A 147 10.98 16.47 9.69
N HIS A 148 11.21 17.79 9.57
CA HIS A 148 12.57 18.31 9.64
C HIS A 148 13.24 18.01 10.99
N PHE A 149 12.49 18.05 12.09
CA PHE A 149 13.01 17.65 13.39
C PHE A 149 13.38 16.15 13.42
N PHE A 150 12.51 15.27 12.92
CA PHE A 150 12.82 13.83 12.85
C PHE A 150 13.98 13.52 11.93
N ASP A 151 14.06 14.20 10.78
CA ASP A 151 15.17 14.10 9.83
C ASP A 151 16.51 14.45 10.48
N VAL A 152 16.58 15.57 11.23
CA VAL A 152 17.79 15.94 11.98
C VAL A 152 18.15 14.89 13.03
N VAL A 153 17.17 14.30 13.73
CA VAL A 153 17.41 13.24 14.72
C VAL A 153 17.91 11.96 14.05
N ARG A 154 17.31 11.58 12.92
CA ARG A 154 17.66 10.39 12.14
C ARG A 154 19.07 10.51 11.56
N GLU A 155 19.40 11.64 10.93
CA GLU A 155 20.74 11.92 10.41
C GLU A 155 21.80 11.86 11.51
N GLN A 156 21.49 12.34 12.72
CA GLN A 156 22.39 12.22 13.85
C GLN A 156 22.60 10.77 14.25
N ILE A 157 21.54 9.96 14.32
CA ILE A 157 21.62 8.55 14.71
C ILE A 157 22.38 7.74 13.65
N SER A 158 22.12 7.97 12.37
CA SER A 158 22.77 7.29 11.24
C SER A 158 24.25 7.64 11.03
N HIS A 159 24.83 8.48 11.88
CA HIS A 159 26.26 8.80 11.84
C HIS A 159 26.95 8.52 13.18
N MET A 160 26.27 7.86 14.13
CA MET A 160 26.80 7.64 15.48
C MET A 160 27.81 6.50 15.58
N ASP A 161 27.82 5.53 14.66
CA ASP A 161 28.67 4.34 14.75
C ASP A 161 30.02 4.52 14.02
N ASP A 162 30.01 4.73 12.70
CA ASP A 162 31.16 4.79 11.81
C ASP A 162 31.26 6.12 11.03
N GLY A 163 30.19 6.92 11.05
CA GLY A 163 30.12 8.24 10.43
C GLY A 163 29.81 8.22 8.94
N GLU A 164 29.50 7.05 8.36
CA GLU A 164 28.93 6.86 7.03
C GLU A 164 27.50 6.31 7.18
N LYS A 165 26.72 6.26 6.08
CA LYS A 165 25.41 5.60 6.09
C LYS A 165 25.55 4.22 5.47
N ASP A 166 25.23 3.17 6.21
CA ASP A 166 25.19 1.81 5.66
C ASP A 166 23.88 1.53 4.89
N GLU A 167 23.79 0.35 4.28
CA GLU A 167 22.60 -0.05 3.50
C GLU A 167 21.32 -0.11 4.36
N TYR A 168 21.43 -0.47 5.65
CA TYR A 168 20.30 -0.55 6.56
C TYR A 168 19.81 0.84 7.00
N GLU A 169 20.73 1.77 7.21
CA GLU A 169 20.45 3.16 7.55
C GLU A 169 19.87 3.91 6.36
N MET A 170 20.41 3.72 5.16
CA MET A 170 19.80 4.22 3.93
C MET A 170 18.37 3.71 3.78
N LYS A 171 18.14 2.41 4.02
CA LYS A 171 16.80 1.83 3.94
C LYS A 171 15.84 2.38 4.99
N TRP A 172 16.35 2.67 6.20
CA TRP A 172 15.58 3.35 7.23
C TRP A 172 15.17 4.75 6.78
N ASP A 173 16.11 5.50 6.21
CA ASP A 173 15.93 6.86 5.71
C ASP A 173 14.82 6.90 4.65
N GLU A 174 14.99 6.13 3.56
CA GLU A 174 14.05 6.05 2.44
C GLU A 174 12.64 5.67 2.88
N GLU A 175 12.47 4.56 3.59
CA GLU A 175 11.15 4.04 3.95
C GLU A 175 10.43 4.92 4.98
N THR A 176 11.18 5.67 5.77
CA THR A 176 10.62 6.66 6.70
C THR A 176 10.15 7.90 5.96
N GLU A 177 10.91 8.40 4.98
CA GLU A 177 10.48 9.56 4.18
C GLU A 177 9.22 9.25 3.37
N GLU A 178 9.16 8.06 2.76
CA GLU A 178 7.94 7.59 2.08
C GLU A 178 6.74 7.53 3.05
N ALA A 179 6.93 7.00 4.26
CA ALA A 179 5.89 6.94 5.28
C ALA A 179 5.41 8.33 5.72
N GLU A 180 6.32 9.28 5.89
CA GLU A 180 6.00 10.67 6.20
C GLU A 180 5.21 11.36 5.08
N ASN A 181 5.57 11.09 3.82
CA ASN A 181 4.88 11.61 2.65
C ASN A 181 3.47 11.02 2.53
N ASP A 182 3.30 9.75 2.85
CA ASP A 182 1.99 9.08 2.94
C ASP A 182 1.10 9.69 4.04
N VAL A 183 1.63 9.89 5.26
CA VAL A 183 0.94 10.57 6.38
C VAL A 183 0.47 11.97 5.98
N ALA A 184 1.33 12.75 5.32
CA ALA A 184 1.00 14.10 4.87
C ALA A 184 -0.09 14.08 3.78
N GLY A 185 0.05 13.22 2.77
CA GLY A 185 -0.95 13.05 1.74
C GLY A 185 -2.32 12.66 2.33
N LEU A 186 -2.34 11.67 3.21
CA LEU A 186 -3.56 11.10 3.78
C LEU A 186 -4.32 12.13 4.62
N SER A 187 -3.60 12.77 5.54
CA SER A 187 -4.21 13.72 6.46
C SER A 187 -4.65 15.02 5.79
N LEU A 188 -3.81 15.63 4.97
CA LEU A 188 -4.12 16.90 4.33
C LEU A 188 -5.26 16.76 3.33
N SER A 189 -5.31 15.67 2.56
CA SER A 189 -6.39 15.42 1.60
C SER A 189 -7.73 15.20 2.31
N PHE A 190 -7.75 14.50 3.44
CA PHE A 190 -8.95 14.28 4.23
C PHE A 190 -9.51 15.60 4.77
N LEU A 191 -8.67 16.45 5.36
CA LEU A 191 -9.06 17.76 5.88
C LEU A 191 -9.57 18.70 4.78
N THR A 192 -8.98 18.62 3.58
CA THR A 192 -9.50 19.32 2.40
C THR A 192 -10.90 18.84 2.04
N VAL A 193 -11.12 17.53 2.00
CA VAL A 193 -12.43 16.97 1.66
C VAL A 193 -13.48 17.28 2.74
N GLN A 194 -13.10 17.36 4.02
CA GLN A 194 -13.98 17.89 5.07
C GLN A 194 -14.39 19.35 4.78
N ALA A 195 -13.44 20.22 4.44
CA ALA A 195 -13.73 21.61 4.09
C ALA A 195 -14.61 21.72 2.83
N LEU A 196 -14.39 20.87 1.82
CA LEU A 196 -15.23 20.79 0.62
C LEU A 196 -16.65 20.33 0.96
N ARG A 197 -16.80 19.28 1.78
CA ARG A 197 -18.10 18.81 2.25
C ARG A 197 -18.83 19.89 3.03
N TYR A 198 -18.12 20.66 3.86
CA TYR A 198 -18.70 21.80 4.56
C TYR A 198 -19.16 22.89 3.58
N GLY A 199 -18.37 23.19 2.54
CA GLY A 199 -18.76 24.14 1.50
C GLY A 199 -19.96 23.71 0.66
N ILE A 200 -20.14 22.41 0.43
CA ILE A 200 -21.23 21.85 -0.38
C ILE A 200 -22.52 21.68 0.44
N SER A 201 -22.40 21.18 1.67
CA SER A 201 -23.54 20.81 2.51
C SER A 201 -23.95 21.87 3.52
N GLY A 202 -23.01 22.75 3.92
CA GLY A 202 -23.18 23.64 5.05
C GLY A 202 -22.99 22.95 6.41
N ILE A 203 -22.57 21.68 6.43
CA ILE A 203 -22.36 20.86 7.63
C ILE A 203 -20.89 20.45 7.66
N LEU A 204 -20.19 20.79 8.75
CA LEU A 204 -18.82 20.33 8.98
C LEU A 204 -18.90 18.98 9.71
N PRO A 205 -18.34 17.89 9.13
CA PRO A 205 -18.29 16.58 9.78
C PRO A 205 -17.44 16.58 11.06
N ASN A 206 -17.56 15.54 11.89
CA ASN A 206 -16.67 15.32 13.04
C ASN A 206 -15.26 14.88 12.63
N GLN A 207 -14.33 14.66 13.58
CA GLN A 207 -12.91 14.34 13.28
C GLN A 207 -12.75 13.09 12.41
N GLU A 208 -13.67 12.15 12.53
CA GLU A 208 -13.73 10.90 11.77
C GLU A 208 -14.45 11.05 10.42
N GLY A 209 -14.94 12.26 10.10
CA GLY A 209 -15.68 12.54 8.87
C GLY A 209 -17.14 12.04 8.88
N ILE A 210 -17.65 11.66 10.04
CA ILE A 210 -19.03 11.21 10.27
C ILE A 210 -19.94 12.42 10.50
N GLU A 211 -21.10 12.39 9.86
CA GLU A 211 -22.21 13.32 10.07
C GLU A 211 -23.30 12.65 10.92
N SER A 212 -24.12 13.45 11.59
CA SER A 212 -25.29 12.91 12.30
C SER A 212 -26.22 12.19 11.31
N TRP A 213 -26.98 11.20 11.79
CA TRP A 213 -27.89 10.44 10.93
C TRP A 213 -28.87 11.35 10.17
N SER A 214 -29.43 12.35 10.84
CA SER A 214 -30.35 13.32 10.22
C SER A 214 -29.70 14.13 9.12
N ASP A 215 -28.42 14.47 9.28
CA ASP A 215 -27.68 15.24 8.29
C ASP A 215 -27.33 14.35 7.09
N ALA A 216 -26.83 13.13 7.34
CA ALA A 216 -26.43 12.18 6.32
C ALA A 216 -27.56 11.80 5.34
N ILE A 217 -28.81 11.73 5.81
CA ILE A 217 -29.98 11.44 4.96
C ILE A 217 -30.56 12.70 4.27
N SER A 218 -30.13 13.89 4.67
CA SER A 218 -30.67 15.16 4.17
C SER A 218 -30.02 15.64 2.87
N HIS A 219 -28.91 15.02 2.47
CA HIS A 219 -28.14 15.43 1.30
C HIS A 219 -28.91 15.20 0.00
N SER A 220 -28.98 16.25 -0.81
CA SER A 220 -29.59 16.19 -2.14
C SER A 220 -28.68 15.47 -3.13
N SER A 221 -29.25 14.82 -4.15
CA SER A 221 -28.46 14.20 -5.22
C SER A 221 -27.50 15.19 -5.89
N ARG A 222 -27.86 16.48 -5.96
CA ARG A 222 -26.96 17.52 -6.50
C ARG A 222 -25.67 17.64 -5.69
N GLN A 223 -25.76 17.62 -4.35
CA GLN A 223 -24.59 17.68 -3.47
C GLN A 223 -23.69 16.46 -3.67
N CYS A 224 -24.27 15.26 -3.81
CA CYS A 224 -23.52 14.03 -4.11
C CYS A 224 -22.74 14.15 -5.42
N HIS A 225 -23.39 14.56 -6.51
CA HIS A 225 -22.72 14.69 -7.81
C HIS A 225 -21.64 15.79 -7.82
N ILE A 226 -21.83 16.89 -7.09
CA ILE A 226 -20.80 17.93 -6.96
C ILE A 226 -19.58 17.36 -6.25
N LEU A 227 -19.77 16.63 -5.15
CA LEU A 227 -18.66 16.02 -4.41
C LEU A 227 -17.92 14.97 -5.25
N MET A 228 -18.64 14.09 -5.95
CA MET A 228 -18.02 13.15 -6.90
C MET A 228 -17.29 13.88 -8.04
N GLY A 229 -17.82 15.00 -8.53
CA GLY A 229 -17.16 15.87 -9.50
C GLY A 229 -15.86 16.48 -8.99
N CYS A 230 -15.80 16.87 -7.70
CA CYS A 230 -14.54 17.27 -7.06
C CYS A 230 -13.51 16.13 -7.10
N GLY A 231 -13.93 14.87 -6.90
CA GLY A 231 -13.06 13.71 -7.06
C GLY A 231 -12.45 13.59 -8.45
N VAL A 232 -13.22 13.85 -9.51
CA VAL A 232 -12.69 13.88 -10.89
C VAL A 232 -11.64 14.99 -11.06
N VAL A 233 -11.85 16.17 -10.44
CA VAL A 233 -10.84 17.25 -10.46
C VAL A 233 -9.55 16.80 -9.75
N PHE A 234 -9.65 16.15 -8.59
CA PHE A 234 -8.51 15.55 -7.90
C PHE A 234 -7.74 14.58 -8.79
N PHE A 235 -8.46 13.70 -9.50
CA PHE A 235 -7.83 12.76 -10.44
C PHE A 235 -7.08 13.49 -11.56
N MET A 236 -7.71 14.48 -12.22
CA MET A 236 -7.04 15.25 -13.29
C MET A 236 -5.81 16.01 -12.79
N LEU A 237 -5.84 16.50 -11.55
CA LEU A 237 -4.69 17.14 -10.91
C LEU A 237 -3.56 16.13 -10.63
N SER A 238 -3.88 14.93 -10.16
CA SER A 238 -2.90 13.85 -10.00
C SER A 238 -2.20 13.51 -11.33
N LEU A 239 -2.95 13.38 -12.42
CA LEU A 239 -2.37 13.17 -13.76
C LEU A 239 -1.46 14.33 -14.20
N SER A 240 -1.85 15.55 -13.85
CA SER A 240 -1.06 16.74 -14.17
C SER A 240 0.27 16.75 -13.40
N VAL A 241 0.29 16.25 -12.16
CA VAL A 241 1.51 16.11 -11.36
C VAL A 241 2.43 15.04 -11.94
N VAL A 242 1.91 13.85 -12.25
CA VAL A 242 2.69 12.77 -12.90
C VAL A 242 3.30 13.25 -14.22
N ASN A 243 2.52 13.97 -15.04
CA ASN A 243 3.05 14.53 -16.28
C ASN A 243 4.08 15.65 -16.04
N ALA A 244 3.95 16.43 -14.96
CA ALA A 244 4.92 17.47 -14.61
C ALA A 244 6.24 16.87 -14.12
N GLU A 245 6.18 15.81 -13.30
CA GLU A 245 7.33 15.04 -12.83
C GLU A 245 8.17 14.51 -14.00
N ARG A 246 7.51 13.92 -15.01
CA ARG A 246 8.17 13.44 -16.24
C ARG A 246 8.91 14.55 -17.00
N LEU A 247 8.36 15.76 -17.06
CA LEU A 247 8.96 16.86 -17.81
C LEU A 247 10.16 17.49 -17.10
N LEU A 248 10.37 17.18 -15.83
CA LEU A 248 11.44 17.73 -15.02
C LEU A 248 12.53 16.67 -14.80
N GLU A 249 13.33 16.42 -15.85
CA GLU A 249 14.43 15.41 -15.87
C GLU A 249 15.50 15.60 -14.76
N GLU A 250 15.63 16.80 -14.20
CA GLU A 250 16.50 17.10 -13.05
C GLU A 250 15.71 17.85 -11.98
N THR A 251 15.04 17.11 -11.09
CA THR A 251 14.43 17.68 -9.89
C THR A 251 15.38 17.60 -8.70
N SER A 252 15.34 18.61 -7.83
CA SER A 252 15.99 18.51 -6.52
C SER A 252 15.21 17.54 -5.64
N GLN A 253 15.87 16.82 -4.73
CA GLN A 253 15.22 15.94 -3.72
C GLN A 253 14.00 16.58 -3.01
N ARG A 254 14.09 17.89 -2.69
CA ARG A 254 12.96 18.62 -2.07
C ARG A 254 11.74 18.74 -2.97
N MET A 255 11.94 18.81 -4.28
CA MET A 255 10.87 18.90 -5.28
C MET A 255 10.23 17.53 -5.49
N GLU A 256 11.03 16.47 -5.58
CA GLU A 256 10.55 15.08 -5.64
C GLU A 256 9.62 14.78 -4.46
N ARG A 257 10.07 15.12 -3.24
CA ARG A 257 9.24 14.99 -2.02
C ARG A 257 7.91 15.76 -2.10
N VAL A 258 7.92 16.98 -2.63
CA VAL A 258 6.69 17.77 -2.79
C VAL A 258 5.77 17.16 -3.84
N ILE A 259 6.33 16.64 -4.94
CA ILE A 259 5.59 15.95 -6.00
C ILE A 259 4.92 14.69 -5.45
N GLU A 260 5.64 13.88 -4.66
CA GLU A 260 5.08 12.69 -4.01
C GLU A 260 3.95 13.02 -3.05
N ILE A 261 4.13 14.01 -2.17
CA ILE A 261 3.07 14.46 -1.26
C ILE A 261 1.84 14.94 -2.05
N LEU A 262 2.03 15.70 -3.13
CA LEU A 262 0.95 16.17 -3.99
C LEU A 262 0.24 15.02 -4.71
N ASN A 263 1.00 14.04 -5.20
CA ASN A 263 0.46 12.82 -5.81
C ASN A 263 -0.43 12.08 -4.82
N ASN A 264 0.08 11.76 -3.63
CA ASN A 264 -0.68 11.08 -2.56
C ASN A 264 -1.90 11.91 -2.16
N TYR A 265 -1.74 13.22 -1.94
CA TYR A 265 -2.81 14.13 -1.59
C TYR A 265 -3.96 14.11 -2.62
N PHE A 266 -3.65 14.15 -3.91
CA PHE A 266 -4.68 14.12 -4.96
C PHE A 266 -5.33 12.75 -5.12
N THR A 267 -4.55 11.66 -5.06
CA THR A 267 -5.08 10.27 -5.11
C THR A 267 -6.03 10.00 -3.93
N PHE A 268 -5.67 10.42 -2.74
CA PHE A 268 -6.51 10.25 -1.55
C PHE A 268 -7.72 11.18 -1.58
N GLY A 269 -7.55 12.42 -2.05
CA GLY A 269 -8.65 13.36 -2.29
C GLY A 269 -9.74 12.81 -3.21
N LEU A 270 -9.35 12.15 -4.32
CA LEU A 270 -10.26 11.40 -5.19
C LEU A 270 -11.04 10.34 -4.39
N SER A 271 -10.32 9.53 -3.64
CA SER A 271 -10.88 8.41 -2.86
C SER A 271 -11.90 8.88 -1.82
N TRP A 272 -11.59 9.95 -1.08
CA TRP A 272 -12.49 10.55 -0.10
C TRP A 272 -13.75 11.14 -0.74
N CYS A 273 -13.61 11.81 -1.89
CA CYS A 273 -14.75 12.37 -2.60
C CYS A 273 -15.69 11.28 -3.13
N LEU A 274 -15.14 10.18 -3.66
CA LEU A 274 -15.94 9.03 -4.08
C LEU A 274 -16.61 8.34 -2.90
N PHE A 275 -15.88 8.10 -1.81
CA PHE A 275 -16.42 7.48 -0.60
C PHE A 275 -17.62 8.26 -0.04
N TYR A 276 -17.42 9.54 0.28
CA TYR A 276 -18.46 10.36 0.86
C TYR A 276 -19.58 10.68 -0.13
N GLY A 277 -19.28 10.79 -1.42
CA GLY A 277 -20.29 10.95 -2.47
C GLY A 277 -21.24 9.75 -2.56
N VAL A 278 -20.69 8.53 -2.53
CA VAL A 278 -21.47 7.29 -2.50
C VAL A 278 -22.22 7.16 -1.17
N ARG A 279 -21.58 7.47 -0.04
CA ARG A 279 -22.22 7.47 1.28
C ARG A 279 -23.45 8.37 1.30
N TRP A 280 -23.34 9.62 0.85
CA TRP A 280 -24.47 10.55 0.75
C TRP A 280 -25.55 10.00 -0.19
N GLY A 281 -25.17 9.48 -1.35
CA GLY A 281 -26.10 8.91 -2.33
C GLY A 281 -26.91 7.72 -1.79
N ILE A 282 -26.25 6.77 -1.11
CA ILE A 282 -26.91 5.60 -0.52
C ILE A 282 -27.75 6.01 0.70
N SER A 283 -27.23 6.89 1.58
CA SER A 283 -27.96 7.35 2.77
C SER A 283 -29.26 8.07 2.41
N ALA A 284 -29.26 8.86 1.32
CA ALA A 284 -30.45 9.54 0.81
C ALA A 284 -31.57 8.59 0.33
N THR A 285 -31.26 7.32 0.06
CA THR A 285 -32.31 6.34 -0.31
C THR A 285 -33.15 5.88 0.88
N GLN A 286 -32.65 6.07 2.11
CA GLN A 286 -33.32 5.67 3.36
C GLN A 286 -33.83 4.21 3.34
N PHE A 287 -33.09 3.31 2.67
CA PHE A 287 -33.52 1.91 2.54
C PHE A 287 -33.47 1.14 3.87
N THR A 288 -32.72 1.65 4.85
CA THR A 288 -32.61 1.11 6.21
C THR A 288 -32.42 2.24 7.20
N ASP A 289 -32.94 2.05 8.41
CA ASP A 289 -32.69 2.91 9.58
C ASP A 289 -31.54 2.37 10.46
N GLU A 290 -31.03 1.18 10.15
CA GLU A 290 -29.93 0.55 10.88
C GLU A 290 -28.57 0.97 10.32
N ASN A 291 -27.79 1.72 11.12
CA ASN A 291 -26.46 2.21 10.73
C ASN A 291 -25.51 1.07 10.33
N ALA A 292 -25.51 -0.04 11.08
CA ALA A 292 -24.69 -1.21 10.76
C ALA A 292 -24.97 -1.77 9.35
N LEU A 293 -26.25 -1.88 8.98
CA LEU A 293 -26.65 -2.36 7.66
C LEU A 293 -26.28 -1.36 6.56
N LEU A 294 -26.40 -0.06 6.83
CA LEU A 294 -25.99 1.00 5.91
C LEU A 294 -24.49 0.91 5.59
N MET A 295 -23.64 0.85 6.62
CA MET A 295 -22.18 0.78 6.46
C MET A 295 -21.75 -0.43 5.66
N VAL A 296 -22.25 -1.62 6.02
CA VAL A 296 -21.92 -2.87 5.32
C VAL A 296 -22.40 -2.81 3.86
N SER A 297 -23.55 -2.20 3.60
CA SER A 297 -24.07 -2.05 2.23
C SER A 297 -23.19 -1.12 1.39
N ILE A 298 -22.71 -0.02 1.97
CA ILE A 298 -21.75 0.89 1.32
C ILE A 298 -20.44 0.15 1.03
N ALA A 299 -19.90 -0.59 2.00
CA ALA A 299 -18.64 -1.32 1.82
C ALA A 299 -18.73 -2.40 0.73
N LEU A 300 -19.84 -3.15 0.69
CA LEU A 300 -20.11 -4.12 -0.36
C LEU A 300 -20.28 -3.47 -1.73
N PHE A 301 -21.03 -2.37 -1.80
CA PHE A 301 -21.25 -1.63 -3.05
C PHE A 301 -19.93 -1.09 -3.61
N LEU A 302 -19.14 -0.40 -2.79
CA LEU A 302 -17.84 0.13 -3.17
C LEU A 302 -16.89 -0.98 -3.60
N SER A 303 -16.85 -2.10 -2.87
CA SER A 303 -16.03 -3.26 -3.27
C SER A 303 -16.39 -3.78 -4.66
N VAL A 304 -17.69 -3.97 -4.95
CA VAL A 304 -18.14 -4.45 -6.27
C VAL A 304 -17.78 -3.44 -7.37
N VAL A 305 -18.04 -2.15 -7.15
CA VAL A 305 -17.73 -1.11 -8.13
C VAL A 305 -16.22 -1.03 -8.38
N SER A 306 -15.40 -1.02 -7.33
CA SER A 306 -13.95 -0.99 -7.43
C SER A 306 -13.41 -2.17 -8.23
N PHE A 307 -13.88 -3.39 -7.94
CA PHE A 307 -13.45 -4.57 -8.68
C PHE A 307 -13.90 -4.56 -10.15
N LEU A 308 -15.07 -4.01 -10.47
CA LEU A 308 -15.48 -3.79 -11.85
C LEU A 308 -14.61 -2.74 -12.54
N MET A 309 -14.18 -1.70 -11.82
CA MET A 309 -13.29 -0.68 -12.35
C MET A 309 -11.90 -1.23 -12.70
N ILE A 310 -11.41 -2.27 -12.02
CA ILE A 310 -10.14 -2.93 -12.41
C ILE A 310 -10.19 -3.39 -13.87
N PHE A 311 -11.27 -4.04 -14.31
CA PHE A 311 -11.43 -4.44 -15.73
C PHE A 311 -11.54 -3.26 -16.69
N VAL A 312 -12.07 -2.13 -16.23
CA VAL A 312 -12.15 -0.91 -17.05
C VAL A 312 -10.75 -0.32 -17.22
N LEU A 313 -9.96 -0.27 -16.14
CA LEU A 313 -8.60 0.26 -16.15
C LEU A 313 -7.66 -0.61 -16.99
N ASP A 314 -7.71 -1.91 -16.78
CA ASP A 314 -7.02 -2.93 -17.58
C ASP A 314 -7.30 -2.76 -19.08
N LYS A 315 -8.59 -2.67 -19.45
CA LYS A 315 -8.97 -2.42 -20.83
C LYS A 315 -8.49 -1.06 -21.36
N VAL A 316 -8.42 -0.04 -20.52
CA VAL A 316 -7.96 1.30 -20.91
C VAL A 316 -6.46 1.29 -21.20
N GLU A 317 -5.69 0.54 -20.41
CA GLU A 317 -4.27 0.29 -20.57
C GLU A 317 -3.99 -0.51 -21.85
N ASP A 318 -4.67 -1.64 -22.04
CA ASP A 318 -4.57 -2.52 -23.22
C ASP A 318 -4.87 -1.81 -24.55
N ASN A 319 -5.83 -0.88 -24.56
CA ASN A 319 -6.23 -0.18 -25.77
C ASN A 319 -5.43 1.10 -26.03
N HIS A 320 -4.41 1.40 -25.21
CA HIS A 320 -3.59 2.62 -25.31
C HIS A 320 -4.45 3.89 -25.42
N LEU A 321 -5.57 3.95 -24.68
CA LEU A 321 -6.59 4.99 -24.86
C LEU A 321 -6.07 6.41 -24.55
N PHE A 322 -4.98 6.52 -23.79
CA PHE A 322 -4.33 7.77 -23.41
C PHE A 322 -3.15 8.18 -24.33
N GLY A 323 -2.93 7.49 -25.45
CA GLY A 323 -1.89 7.79 -26.45
C GLY A 323 -0.84 6.69 -26.58
N GLU A 324 0.08 6.81 -27.56
CA GLU A 324 1.21 5.89 -27.74
C GLU A 324 2.20 5.90 -26.56
N ASP A 325 2.11 6.90 -25.67
CA ASP A 325 2.87 6.99 -24.41
C ASP A 325 2.21 6.11 -23.33
N SER A 326 2.58 4.83 -23.29
CA SER A 326 2.07 3.83 -22.33
C SER A 326 2.23 4.22 -20.86
N GLU A 327 3.24 5.04 -20.54
CA GLU A 327 3.62 5.40 -19.16
C GLU A 327 2.59 6.29 -18.44
N ILE A 328 1.91 7.21 -19.15
CA ILE A 328 0.88 8.06 -18.51
C ILE A 328 -0.35 7.22 -18.17
N ALA A 329 -0.71 6.28 -19.05
CA ALA A 329 -1.82 5.36 -18.83
C ALA A 329 -1.53 4.45 -17.63
N GLU A 330 -0.32 3.90 -17.56
CA GLU A 330 0.15 3.05 -16.44
C GLU A 330 0.11 3.83 -15.12
N GLY A 331 0.75 5.00 -15.06
CA GLY A 331 0.74 5.85 -13.86
C GLY A 331 -0.69 6.25 -13.43
N ALA A 332 -1.57 6.56 -14.38
CA ALA A 332 -2.98 6.85 -14.08
C ALA A 332 -3.71 5.65 -13.47
N THR A 333 -3.48 4.46 -14.02
CA THR A 333 -4.06 3.21 -13.54
C THR A 333 -3.56 2.91 -12.13
N GLU A 334 -2.25 2.98 -11.87
CA GLU A 334 -1.68 2.75 -10.54
C GLU A 334 -2.26 3.68 -9.47
N LYS A 335 -2.39 4.99 -9.77
CA LYS A 335 -3.01 5.93 -8.83
C LYS A 335 -4.49 5.63 -8.60
N MET A 336 -5.22 5.21 -9.64
CA MET A 336 -6.62 4.81 -9.48
C MET A 336 -6.73 3.56 -8.60
N ILE A 337 -5.93 2.52 -8.88
CA ILE A 337 -5.89 1.28 -8.10
C ILE A 337 -5.57 1.57 -6.63
N SER A 338 -4.59 2.44 -6.38
CA SER A 338 -4.25 2.88 -5.02
C SER A 338 -5.43 3.56 -4.32
N GLY A 339 -6.13 4.46 -5.03
CA GLY A 339 -7.32 5.10 -4.49
C GLY A 339 -8.49 4.13 -4.22
N LEU A 340 -8.67 3.11 -5.06
CA LEU A 340 -9.67 2.06 -4.85
C LEU A 340 -9.37 1.24 -3.59
N GLY A 341 -8.09 0.94 -3.31
CA GLY A 341 -7.66 0.26 -2.08
C GLY A 341 -8.08 1.02 -0.82
N ILE A 342 -7.86 2.34 -0.81
CA ILE A 342 -8.23 3.21 0.32
C ILE A 342 -9.74 3.30 0.48
N LEU A 343 -10.46 3.51 -0.62
CA LEU A 343 -11.92 3.57 -0.66
C LEU A 343 -12.54 2.31 -0.04
N ILE A 344 -12.05 1.14 -0.42
CA ILE A 344 -12.53 -0.15 0.10
C ILE A 344 -12.11 -0.31 1.58
N GLY A 345 -10.83 -0.12 1.90
CA GLY A 345 -10.29 -0.24 3.25
C GLY A 345 -11.07 0.59 4.27
N PHE A 346 -11.25 1.88 3.98
CA PHE A 346 -11.98 2.79 4.85
C PHE A 346 -13.48 2.45 4.94
N SER A 347 -14.11 1.96 3.87
CA SER A 347 -15.52 1.56 3.92
C SER A 347 -15.77 0.33 4.80
N TRP A 348 -14.87 -0.65 4.75
CA TRP A 348 -14.96 -1.84 5.60
C TRP A 348 -14.63 -1.52 7.04
N GLU A 349 -13.66 -0.65 7.28
CA GLU A 349 -13.35 -0.14 8.61
C GLU A 349 -14.59 0.39 9.34
N GLN A 350 -15.35 1.34 8.75
CA GLN A 350 -16.56 1.87 9.41
C GLN A 350 -17.62 0.80 9.69
N SER A 351 -17.70 -0.22 8.84
CA SER A 351 -18.59 -1.35 9.02
C SER A 351 -18.18 -2.21 10.22
N PHE A 352 -16.88 -2.46 10.36
CA PHE A 352 -16.32 -3.19 11.50
C PHE A 352 -16.38 -2.38 12.79
N ASP A 353 -16.09 -1.10 12.76
CA ASP A 353 -16.20 -0.22 13.93
C ASP A 353 -17.61 -0.26 14.52
N THR A 354 -18.62 -0.09 13.65
CA THR A 354 -20.04 -0.19 14.06
C THR A 354 -20.37 -1.58 14.61
N ALA A 355 -19.85 -2.65 14.00
CA ALA A 355 -20.10 -4.02 14.47
C ALA A 355 -19.44 -4.29 15.84
N VAL A 356 -18.19 -3.85 16.02
CA VAL A 356 -17.44 -3.99 17.27
C VAL A 356 -18.12 -3.20 18.38
N ASP A 357 -18.64 -2.00 18.10
CA ASP A 357 -19.42 -1.21 19.05
C ASP A 357 -20.69 -1.93 19.51
N VAL A 358 -21.45 -2.52 18.59
CA VAL A 358 -22.65 -3.29 18.93
C VAL A 358 -22.31 -4.49 19.82
N VAL A 359 -21.22 -5.21 19.52
CA VAL A 359 -20.76 -6.34 20.35
C VAL A 359 -20.29 -5.85 21.72
N ALA A 360 -19.52 -4.76 21.77
CA ALA A 360 -19.02 -4.17 23.01
C ALA A 360 -20.15 -3.70 23.94
N ILE A 361 -21.23 -3.14 23.38
CA ILE A 361 -22.44 -2.78 24.13
C ILE A 361 -23.13 -4.04 24.68
N GLY A 362 -23.20 -5.11 23.89
CA GLY A 362 -23.74 -6.39 24.34
C GLY A 362 -22.97 -7.01 25.51
N LEU A 363 -21.66 -6.78 25.57
CA LEU A 363 -20.75 -7.27 26.63
C LEU A 363 -20.64 -6.33 27.84
N LYS A 364 -21.41 -5.23 27.87
CA LYS A 364 -21.31 -4.18 28.91
C LYS A 364 -21.43 -4.71 30.35
N HIS A 365 -22.10 -5.84 30.56
CA HIS A 365 -22.24 -6.45 31.88
C HIS A 365 -20.94 -7.08 32.40
N ASP A 366 -20.10 -7.60 31.49
CA ASP A 366 -18.87 -8.34 31.84
C ASP A 366 -17.63 -7.45 31.77
N CYS A 367 -17.61 -6.49 30.86
CA CYS A 367 -16.45 -5.62 30.62
C CYS A 367 -16.91 -4.23 30.15
N PRO A 368 -16.22 -3.14 30.55
CA PRO A 368 -16.46 -1.83 29.96
C PRO A 368 -16.41 -1.89 28.42
N PRO A 369 -17.38 -1.28 27.70
CA PRO A 369 -17.43 -1.35 26.24
C PRO A 369 -16.14 -0.90 25.55
N LEU A 370 -15.47 0.13 26.07
CA LEU A 370 -14.20 0.63 25.51
C LEU A 370 -13.06 -0.39 25.61
N ILE A 371 -12.94 -1.08 26.74
CA ILE A 371 -11.93 -2.12 26.92
C ILE A 371 -12.25 -3.29 26.00
N SER A 372 -13.54 -3.65 25.88
CA SER A 372 -13.99 -4.69 24.96
C SER A 372 -13.66 -4.35 23.50
N LYS A 373 -13.92 -3.10 23.07
CA LYS A 373 -13.56 -2.57 21.74
C LYS A 373 -12.06 -2.68 21.50
N MET A 374 -11.23 -2.15 22.41
CA MET A 374 -9.77 -2.21 22.27
C MET A 374 -9.26 -3.66 22.18
N VAL A 375 -9.72 -4.55 23.06
CA VAL A 375 -9.29 -5.96 23.08
C VAL A 375 -9.68 -6.66 21.77
N MET A 376 -10.90 -6.42 21.26
CA MET A 376 -11.33 -6.96 19.98
C MET A 376 -10.48 -6.43 18.82
N SER A 377 -10.23 -5.12 18.76
CA SER A 377 -9.38 -4.51 17.73
C SER A 377 -7.96 -5.10 17.75
N VAL A 378 -7.35 -5.24 18.93
CA VAL A 378 -6.01 -5.84 19.07
C VAL A 378 -6.00 -7.30 18.62
N ILE A 379 -7.00 -8.10 19.02
CA ILE A 379 -7.11 -9.50 18.59
C ILE A 379 -7.24 -9.59 17.07
N LEU A 380 -8.07 -8.75 16.46
CA LEU A 380 -8.25 -8.72 15.00
C LEU A 380 -6.93 -8.36 14.30
N VAL A 381 -6.23 -7.33 14.75
CA VAL A 381 -4.93 -6.94 14.18
C VAL A 381 -3.90 -8.05 14.34
N LEU A 382 -3.81 -8.71 15.50
CA LEU A 382 -2.89 -9.81 15.75
C LEU A 382 -3.16 -11.06 14.88
N ILE A 383 -4.37 -11.21 14.34
CA ILE A 383 -4.71 -12.28 13.41
C ILE A 383 -4.45 -11.84 11.97
N VAL A 384 -4.91 -10.64 11.60
CA VAL A 384 -4.93 -10.18 10.21
C VAL A 384 -3.55 -9.69 9.77
N PHE A 385 -2.85 -8.89 10.58
CA PHE A 385 -1.56 -8.30 10.20
C PHE A 385 -0.47 -9.34 9.91
N PRO A 386 -0.25 -10.39 10.73
CA PRO A 386 0.73 -11.42 10.41
C PRO A 386 0.36 -12.21 9.14
N ALA A 387 -0.93 -12.48 8.92
CA ALA A 387 -1.38 -13.18 7.72
C ALA A 387 -1.14 -12.33 6.46
N TRP A 388 -1.42 -11.03 6.53
CA TRP A 388 -1.12 -10.09 5.45
C TRP A 388 0.37 -10.02 5.15
N ARG A 389 1.20 -9.80 6.17
CA ARG A 389 2.65 -9.67 6.04
C ARG A 389 3.32 -10.92 5.45
N VAL A 390 2.86 -12.12 5.81
CA VAL A 390 3.50 -13.38 5.39
C VAL A 390 3.01 -13.87 4.03
N TYR A 391 1.76 -13.59 3.65
CA TYR A 391 1.15 -14.19 2.46
C TYR A 391 0.69 -13.19 1.39
N ILE A 392 0.21 -12.02 1.78
CA ILE A 392 -0.42 -11.06 0.86
C ILE A 392 0.60 -10.07 0.35
N LEU A 393 1.35 -9.42 1.25
CA LEU A 393 2.38 -8.44 0.89
C LEU A 393 3.49 -9.02 -0.01
N PRO A 394 4.07 -10.20 0.25
CA PRO A 394 5.09 -10.74 -0.65
C PRO A 394 4.53 -11.09 -2.03
N MET A 395 3.27 -11.52 -2.12
CA MET A 395 2.62 -11.84 -3.39
C MET A 395 2.37 -10.57 -4.21
N GLU A 396 1.87 -9.52 -3.56
CA GLU A 396 1.66 -8.21 -4.19
C GLU A 396 3.00 -7.64 -4.69
N ARG A 397 4.05 -7.67 -3.86
CA ARG A 397 5.40 -7.26 -4.27
C ARG A 397 5.96 -8.09 -5.43
N GLU A 398 5.83 -9.42 -5.39
CA GLU A 398 6.32 -10.28 -6.48
C GLU A 398 5.66 -9.91 -7.82
N LEU A 399 4.36 -9.61 -7.81
CA LEU A 399 3.62 -9.20 -9.01
C LEU A 399 3.96 -7.78 -9.47
N CYS A 400 4.25 -6.87 -8.55
CA CYS A 400 4.76 -5.53 -8.90
C CYS A 400 6.19 -5.61 -9.44
N GLU A 401 7.06 -6.44 -8.87
CA GLU A 401 8.42 -6.67 -9.39
C GLU A 401 8.40 -7.28 -10.79
N GLU A 402 7.42 -8.14 -11.12
CA GLU A 402 7.26 -8.77 -12.44
C GLU A 402 7.14 -7.76 -13.61
N THR A 403 6.76 -6.50 -13.38
CA THR A 403 6.71 -5.47 -14.44
C THR A 403 8.06 -4.86 -14.78
N THR A 404 9.02 -4.97 -13.86
CA THR A 404 10.42 -4.55 -14.11
C THR A 404 11.14 -5.57 -14.99
N GLU A 405 12.15 -5.14 -15.77
CA GLU A 405 12.92 -6.07 -16.61
C GLU A 405 13.59 -7.18 -15.78
N GLU A 406 14.13 -6.84 -14.62
CA GLU A 406 14.80 -7.80 -13.72
C GLU A 406 13.80 -8.78 -13.10
N GLY A 407 12.65 -8.30 -12.61
CA GLY A 407 11.62 -9.15 -12.04
C GLY A 407 10.94 -10.04 -13.08
N ALA A 408 10.70 -9.55 -14.30
CA ALA A 408 10.23 -10.37 -15.42
C ALA A 408 11.19 -11.53 -15.72
N GLN A 409 12.51 -11.28 -15.69
CA GLN A 409 13.52 -12.33 -15.83
C GLN A 409 13.50 -13.31 -14.64
N LYS A 410 13.41 -12.82 -13.40
CA LYS A 410 13.32 -13.65 -12.18
C LYS A 410 12.09 -14.57 -12.22
N ALA A 411 10.93 -14.03 -12.61
CA ALA A 411 9.69 -14.78 -12.75
C ALA A 411 9.78 -15.83 -13.87
N LEU A 412 10.41 -15.48 -14.99
CA LEU A 412 10.66 -16.43 -16.08
C LEU A 412 11.54 -17.61 -15.60
N LEU A 413 12.60 -17.33 -14.83
CA LEU A 413 13.45 -18.37 -14.23
C LEU A 413 12.66 -19.27 -13.26
N LYS A 414 11.81 -18.67 -12.42
CA LYS A 414 10.94 -19.40 -11.49
C LYS A 414 9.97 -20.32 -12.24
N ARG A 415 9.39 -19.85 -13.35
CA ARG A 415 8.54 -20.67 -14.24
C ARG A 415 9.30 -21.87 -14.82
N TYR A 416 10.52 -21.68 -15.34
CA TYR A 416 11.32 -22.79 -15.86
C TYR A 416 11.72 -23.79 -14.76
N ALA A 417 12.04 -23.31 -13.55
CA ALA A 417 12.31 -24.18 -12.42
C ALA A 417 11.07 -24.99 -12.00
N GLN A 418 9.90 -24.36 -11.99
CA GLN A 418 8.63 -25.01 -11.67
C GLN A 418 8.25 -26.05 -12.73
N GLN A 419 8.39 -25.75 -14.02
CA GLN A 419 8.16 -26.69 -15.11
C GLN A 419 9.07 -27.93 -14.98
N HIS A 420 10.35 -27.72 -14.67
CA HIS A 420 11.28 -28.81 -14.41
C HIS A 420 10.85 -29.65 -13.20
N PHE A 421 10.42 -29.00 -12.11
CA PHE A 421 9.92 -29.69 -10.92
C PHE A 421 8.68 -30.53 -11.23
N GLU A 422 7.73 -30.02 -12.01
CA GLU A 422 6.54 -30.75 -12.43
C GLU A 422 6.89 -31.98 -13.27
N LEU A 423 7.80 -31.83 -14.23
CA LEU A 423 8.32 -32.94 -15.03
C LEU A 423 9.02 -33.99 -14.16
N PHE A 424 9.79 -33.54 -13.16
CA PHE A 424 10.50 -34.41 -12.22
C PHE A 424 9.54 -35.24 -11.35
N VAL A 425 8.41 -34.68 -10.92
CA VAL A 425 7.42 -35.36 -10.08
C VAL A 425 6.53 -36.32 -10.90
N GLN A 426 6.34 -36.04 -12.19
CA GLN A 426 5.51 -36.87 -13.06
C GLN A 426 6.18 -38.22 -13.39
N HIS A 427 5.57 -39.33 -12.95
CA HIS A 427 6.07 -40.69 -13.21
C HIS A 427 6.16 -41.04 -14.71
N ALA A 428 5.36 -40.40 -15.57
CA ALA A 428 5.33 -40.70 -16.99
C ALA A 428 6.46 -40.02 -17.80
N THR A 429 7.21 -39.10 -17.19
CA THR A 429 8.29 -38.36 -17.85
C THR A 429 9.47 -39.29 -18.14
N SER A 430 9.98 -39.28 -19.37
CA SER A 430 11.19 -40.04 -19.70
C SER A 430 12.44 -39.36 -19.13
N GLU A 431 13.46 -40.14 -18.77
CA GLU A 431 14.75 -39.60 -18.29
C GLU A 431 15.39 -38.66 -19.33
N ASP A 432 15.26 -38.94 -20.63
CA ASP A 432 15.77 -38.05 -21.70
C ASP A 432 15.04 -36.69 -21.71
N ASP A 433 13.71 -36.69 -21.52
CA ASP A 433 12.95 -35.44 -21.43
C ASP A 433 13.30 -34.64 -20.16
N LEU A 434 13.52 -35.34 -19.05
CA LEU A 434 13.94 -34.73 -17.79
C LEU A 434 15.34 -34.10 -17.91
N ASP A 435 16.30 -34.81 -18.50
CA ASP A 435 17.65 -34.30 -18.76
C ASP A 435 17.62 -33.07 -19.68
N ARG A 436 16.82 -33.11 -20.74
CA ARG A 436 16.63 -31.95 -21.63
C ARG A 436 16.03 -30.75 -20.90
N ALA A 437 14.99 -30.97 -20.10
CA ALA A 437 14.38 -29.91 -19.29
C ALA A 437 15.40 -29.31 -18.30
N HIS A 438 16.23 -30.14 -17.68
CA HIS A 438 17.29 -29.70 -16.76
C HIS A 438 18.34 -28.83 -17.47
N LEU A 439 18.77 -29.24 -18.67
CA LEU A 439 19.71 -28.48 -19.48
C LEU A 439 19.12 -27.15 -19.97
N LEU A 440 17.84 -27.12 -20.35
CA LEU A 440 17.12 -25.90 -20.69
C LEU A 440 17.04 -24.94 -19.50
N MET A 441 16.65 -25.42 -18.32
CA MET A 441 16.63 -24.62 -17.10
C MET A 441 18.02 -24.00 -16.80
N LYS A 442 19.09 -24.79 -16.91
CA LYS A 442 20.48 -24.29 -16.78
C LYS A 442 20.84 -23.26 -17.85
N ARG A 443 20.37 -23.42 -19.10
CA ARG A 443 20.57 -22.43 -20.17
C ARG A 443 19.88 -21.11 -19.86
N HIS A 444 18.61 -21.13 -19.44
CA HIS A 444 17.89 -19.92 -19.05
C HIS A 444 18.56 -19.20 -17.89
N ARG A 445 18.97 -19.92 -16.84
CA ARG A 445 19.75 -19.36 -15.72
C ARG A 445 21.04 -18.68 -16.21
N ARG A 446 21.77 -19.30 -17.14
CA ARG A 446 23.01 -18.72 -17.66
C ARG A 446 22.75 -17.43 -18.44
N ASN A 447 21.75 -17.44 -19.31
CA ASN A 447 21.38 -16.26 -20.09
C ASN A 447 20.95 -15.11 -19.18
N ALA A 448 20.11 -15.38 -18.19
CA ALA A 448 19.61 -14.36 -17.26
C ALA A 448 20.73 -13.73 -16.42
N HIS A 449 21.72 -14.52 -15.97
CA HIS A 449 22.84 -14.01 -15.17
C HIS A 449 24.08 -13.65 -16.01
N GLY A 450 23.98 -13.60 -17.35
CA GLY A 450 25.13 -13.37 -18.23
C GLY A 450 26.30 -14.37 -18.04
N LEU A 451 26.02 -15.55 -17.48
CA LEU A 451 27.05 -16.54 -17.19
C LEU A 451 27.46 -17.23 -18.49
N PRO A 452 28.77 -17.34 -18.77
CA PRO A 452 29.23 -18.05 -19.95
C PRO A 452 28.73 -19.51 -19.89
N HIS A 453 28.38 -20.07 -21.06
CA HIS A 453 28.26 -21.52 -21.12
C HIS A 453 29.59 -22.10 -20.63
N PRO A 454 29.60 -23.10 -19.72
CA PRO A 454 30.77 -23.91 -19.46
C PRO A 454 31.12 -24.61 -20.79
N GLY A 455 31.85 -23.90 -21.63
CA GLY A 455 32.37 -24.32 -22.92
C GLY A 455 33.87 -24.43 -22.74
N HIS A 456 34.35 -25.67 -22.84
CA HIS A 456 35.74 -26.01 -23.11
C HIS A 456 36.81 -25.54 -22.13
N GLY A 457 36.49 -25.55 -20.84
CA GLY A 457 37.46 -25.94 -19.81
C GLY A 457 37.58 -27.47 -19.70
N ILE A 458 37.49 -28.20 -20.81
CA ILE A 458 37.87 -29.63 -20.83
C ILE A 458 39.37 -29.59 -20.54
N PRO A 459 39.86 -30.05 -19.37
CA PRO A 459 41.30 -30.20 -19.21
C PRO A 459 41.80 -31.02 -20.39
N GLY A 460 42.73 -30.45 -21.17
CA GLY A 460 43.27 -31.15 -22.34
C GLY A 460 43.70 -32.57 -21.96
N GLY A 461 43.28 -33.56 -22.74
CA GLY A 461 43.56 -34.98 -22.47
C GLY A 461 42.39 -35.81 -21.96
N LEU A 462 41.15 -35.30 -21.97
CA LEU A 462 39.97 -36.14 -21.76
C LEU A 462 39.77 -37.10 -22.95
N LYS A 463 39.67 -38.40 -22.65
CA LYS A 463 39.40 -39.45 -23.64
C LYS A 463 37.92 -39.46 -23.98
N HIS A 464 37.57 -39.33 -25.25
CA HIS A 464 36.21 -39.51 -25.71
C HIS A 464 35.98 -41.01 -25.93
N LEU A 465 34.98 -41.58 -25.26
CA LEU A 465 34.66 -43.00 -25.35
C LEU A 465 33.25 -43.17 -25.91
N MET A 466 33.11 -43.99 -26.95
CA MET A 466 31.84 -44.41 -27.54
C MET A 466 31.55 -45.84 -27.12
N VAL A 467 30.35 -46.07 -26.57
CA VAL A 467 29.90 -47.42 -26.22
C VAL A 467 29.25 -48.04 -27.46
N THR A 468 29.80 -49.16 -27.93
CA THR A 468 29.27 -49.95 -29.05
C THR A 468 28.86 -51.34 -28.57
N SER A 469 28.17 -52.09 -29.43
CA SER A 469 27.84 -53.50 -29.18
C SER A 469 29.06 -54.41 -29.04
N SER A 470 30.25 -53.93 -29.43
CA SER A 470 31.53 -54.65 -29.29
C SER A 470 32.39 -54.15 -28.13
N GLY A 471 31.92 -53.19 -27.33
CA GLY A 471 32.62 -52.69 -26.14
C GLY A 471 32.76 -51.16 -26.09
N ILE A 472 33.61 -50.67 -25.18
CA ILE A 472 33.92 -49.24 -25.07
C ILE A 472 35.11 -48.94 -25.99
N GLN A 473 34.91 -48.08 -27.00
CA GLN A 473 35.96 -47.65 -27.93
C GLN A 473 36.32 -46.18 -27.71
N GLU A 474 37.60 -45.85 -27.74
CA GLU A 474 38.06 -44.47 -27.76
C GLU A 474 37.82 -43.88 -29.16
N VAL A 475 37.15 -42.72 -29.21
CA VAL A 475 36.84 -41.97 -30.43
C VAL A 475 37.56 -40.64 -30.39
N ASP A 476 37.81 -40.07 -31.57
CA ASP A 476 38.38 -38.74 -31.67
C ASP A 476 37.41 -37.70 -31.08
N ALA A 477 37.98 -36.59 -30.59
CA ALA A 477 37.17 -35.47 -30.14
C ALA A 477 36.23 -35.04 -31.27
N PRO A 478 34.93 -34.81 -30.99
CA PRO A 478 34.01 -34.36 -32.02
C PRO A 478 34.53 -33.07 -32.65
N GLU A 479 34.66 -33.05 -33.98
CA GLU A 479 35.05 -31.86 -34.74
C GLU A 479 34.08 -30.72 -34.38
N GLU A 480 34.62 -29.54 -34.07
CA GLU A 480 33.81 -28.34 -33.81
C GLU A 480 32.95 -28.05 -35.05
N HIS A 481 31.69 -28.48 -35.02
CA HIS A 481 30.74 -28.13 -36.06
C HIS A 481 30.53 -26.61 -36.04
N ASP A 482 30.83 -26.00 -37.19
CA ASP A 482 30.72 -24.58 -37.49
C ASP A 482 29.38 -23.99 -37.03
N LYS A 483 29.43 -22.85 -36.34
CA LYS A 483 28.34 -22.25 -35.53
C LYS A 483 27.15 -21.71 -36.33
N ASN A 484 27.10 -21.90 -37.66
CA ASN A 484 26.12 -21.27 -38.54
C ASN A 484 24.99 -22.19 -39.05
N ALA A 485 24.83 -23.39 -38.51
CA ALA A 485 23.84 -24.35 -39.00
C ALA A 485 22.97 -24.93 -37.87
N ARG A 486 22.15 -24.09 -37.23
CA ARG A 486 20.94 -24.47 -36.46
C ARG A 486 20.19 -23.20 -36.03
N ASP A 487 19.39 -22.69 -36.96
CA ASP A 487 18.19 -21.90 -36.67
C ASP A 487 17.08 -22.82 -36.11
#